data_AF-A0A970SUX3-F1
#
_entry.id   AF-A0A970SUX3-F1
#
_cell.length_a   1.000
_cell.length_b   1.000
_cell.length_c   1.000
_cell.angle_alpha   90.00
_cell.angle_beta   90.00
_cell.angle_gamma   90.00
#
_symmetry.space_group_name_H-M   'P 1'
#
loop_
_entity.id
_entity.type
_entity.pdbx_description
1 polymer ?
#
loop_
_entity_poly.entity_id
_entity_poly.type
_entity_poly.pdbx_seq_one_letter_code
_entity_poly.pdbx_strand_id
1 'polypeptide(L)'
;MSSFFEIAMIILFGLSWPNNIIKSLKTKSTKGKSIVFLLLIDLGYVCGIVAKLLSDSFLWYVLFFYVLNFVMVTADILLYFYYMREESKAQSQITA
;
A
#
# COMPACT_ATOMS: atom_id res chain seq x y z
N MET A 1 -14.22 -24.26 1.97
CA MET A 1 -12.77 -24.51 1.78
C MET A 1 -12.07 -23.41 0.99
N SER A 2 -12.70 -22.79 -0.01
CA SER A 2 -12.15 -21.67 -0.80
C SER A 2 -11.84 -20.41 0.02
N SER A 3 -12.70 -20.04 0.97
CA SER A 3 -12.57 -18.78 1.73
C SER A 3 -11.34 -18.70 2.65
N PHE A 4 -10.79 -19.83 3.10
CA PHE A 4 -9.62 -19.83 3.99
C PHE A 4 -8.35 -19.40 3.25
N PHE A 5 -8.12 -19.96 2.05
CA PHE A 5 -6.96 -19.59 1.22
C PHE A 5 -7.06 -18.16 0.70
N GLU A 6 -8.27 -17.69 0.41
CA GLU A 6 -8.53 -16.29 0.02
C GLU A 6 -8.18 -15.32 1.16
N ILE A 7 -8.63 -15.61 2.38
CA ILE A 7 -8.28 -14.79 3.56
C ILE A 7 -6.78 -14.83 3.83
N ALA A 8 -6.15 -16.01 3.80
CA ALA A 8 -4.72 -16.15 4.03
C ALA A 8 -3.90 -15.35 3.00
N MET A 9 -4.31 -15.36 1.73
CA MET A 9 -3.69 -14.55 0.69
C MET A 9 -3.80 -13.06 1.02
N ILE A 10 -4.98 -12.55 1.35
CA ILE A 10 -5.19 -11.11 1.62
C ILE A 10 -4.42 -10.67 2.86
N ILE A 11 -4.33 -11.52 3.90
CA ILE A 11 -3.55 -11.22 5.11
C ILE A 11 -2.06 -11.17 4.79
N LEU A 12 -1.51 -12.18 4.10
CA LEU A 12 -0.09 -12.22 3.74
C LEU A 12 0.29 -11.06 2.81
N PHE A 13 -0.60 -10.74 1.88
CA PHE A 13 -0.45 -9.59 1.02
C PHE A 13 -0.52 -8.28 1.81
N GLY A 14 -1.43 -8.20 2.79
CA GLY A 14 -1.52 -7.11 3.76
C GLY A 14 -0.26 -6.89 4.59
N LEU A 15 0.37 -7.97 5.06
CA LEU A 15 1.61 -7.91 5.83
C LEU A 15 2.82 -7.43 5.00
N SER A 16 2.73 -7.44 3.68
CA SER A 16 3.79 -6.91 2.81
C SER A 16 3.92 -5.38 2.93
N TRP A 17 2.84 -4.65 3.22
CA TRP A 17 2.85 -3.19 3.36
C TRP A 17 3.53 -2.71 4.65
N PRO A 18 3.21 -3.23 5.86
CA PRO A 18 3.94 -2.90 7.08
C PRO A 18 5.43 -3.12 6.95
N ASN A 19 5.86 -4.22 6.32
CA ASN A 19 7.27 -4.48 6.08
C ASN A 19 7.89 -3.41 5.16
N ASN A 20 7.17 -3.00 4.11
CA ASN A 20 7.62 -1.93 3.22
C ASN A 20 7.72 -0.58 3.93
N ILE A 21 6.75 -0.25 4.80
CA ILE A 21 6.72 0.96 5.62
C ILE A 21 7.89 0.97 6.60
N ILE A 22 8.09 -0.11 7.36
CA ILE A 22 9.18 -0.25 8.33
C ILE A 22 10.54 -0.09 7.63
N LYS A 23 10.70 -0.69 6.44
CA LYS A 23 11.92 -0.53 5.65
C LYS A 23 12.10 0.93 5.24
N SER A 24 11.05 1.61 4.79
CA SER A 24 11.07 3.05 4.46
C SER A 24 11.49 3.91 5.65
N LEU A 25 10.92 3.63 6.83
CA LEU A 25 11.23 4.36 8.06
C LEU A 25 12.68 4.14 8.51
N LYS A 26 13.20 2.92 8.33
CA LYS A 26 14.56 2.56 8.72
C LYS A 26 15.62 3.09 7.77
N THR A 27 15.39 3.02 6.45
CA THR A 27 16.34 3.52 5.45
C THR A 27 16.26 5.02 5.25
N LYS A 28 15.11 5.65 5.58
CA LYS A 28 14.81 7.06 5.29
C LYS A 28 15.10 7.44 3.83
N SER A 29 15.01 6.47 2.92
CA SER A 29 15.34 6.63 1.52
C SER A 29 14.30 5.97 0.66
N THR A 30 13.94 6.64 -0.43
CA THR A 30 12.96 6.16 -1.42
C THR A 30 13.60 5.29 -2.51
N LYS A 31 14.93 5.12 -2.48
CA LYS A 31 15.69 4.36 -3.48
C LYS A 31 15.27 2.90 -3.52
N GLY A 32 14.88 2.43 -4.71
CA GLY A 32 14.46 1.05 -4.98
C GLY A 32 12.97 0.75 -4.76
N LYS A 33 12.17 1.72 -4.31
CA LYS A 33 10.70 1.61 -4.27
C LYS A 33 10.07 2.17 -5.55
N SER A 34 9.18 1.39 -6.17
CA SER A 34 8.41 1.83 -7.35
C SER A 34 7.09 2.46 -6.91
N ILE A 35 6.99 3.79 -6.94
CA ILE A 35 5.77 4.53 -6.62
C ILE A 35 4.61 4.19 -7.58
N VAL A 36 4.93 3.95 -8.85
CA VAL A 36 3.93 3.57 -9.87
C VAL A 36 3.28 2.23 -9.50
N PHE A 37 4.07 1.29 -8.99
CA PHE A 37 3.56 0.00 -8.51
C PHE A 37 2.62 0.18 -7.31
N LEU A 38 2.98 1.03 -6.34
CA LEU A 38 2.12 1.35 -5.19
C LEU A 38 0.78 1.95 -5.65
N LEU A 39 0.82 2.94 -6.55
CA LEU A 39 -0.38 3.60 -7.08
C LEU A 39 -1.27 2.66 -7.89
N LEU A 40 -0.69 1.77 -8.70
CA LEU A 40 -1.45 0.79 -9.45
C LEU A 40 -2.19 -0.19 -8.54
N ILE A 41 -1.55 -0.62 -7.45
CA ILE A 41 -2.19 -1.51 -6.48
C ILE A 41 -3.29 -0.77 -5.70
N ASP A 42 -3.03 0.47 -5.29
CA ASP A 42 -4.00 1.31 -4.57
C ASP A 42 -5.27 1.54 -5.43
N LEU A 43 -5.10 1.87 -6.72
CA LEU A 43 -6.21 1.98 -7.68
C LEU A 43 -6.93 0.64 -7.89
N GLY A 44 -6.18 -0.46 -7.93
CA GLY A 44 -6.75 -1.81 -7.99
C GLY A 44 -7.64 -2.11 -6.80
N TYR A 45 -7.23 -1.69 -5.59
CA TYR A 45 -8.04 -1.82 -4.37
C TYR A 45 -9.32 -1.00 -4.45
N VAL A 46 -9.26 0.26 -4.90
CA VAL A 46 -10.45 1.11 -5.08
C VAL A 46 -11.43 0.44 -6.03
N CYS A 47 -10.95 -0.04 -7.18
CA CYS A 47 -11.77 -0.75 -8.16
C CYS A 47 -12.39 -2.03 -7.57
N GLY A 48 -11.61 -2.81 -6.82
CA GLY A 48 -12.07 -4.03 -6.15
C GLY A 48 -13.15 -3.78 -5.08
N ILE A 49 -12.99 -2.71 -4.29
CA ILE A 49 -13.97 -2.28 -3.29
C ILE A 49 -15.27 -1.85 -3.98
N VAL A 50 -15.19 -1.04 -5.04
CA VAL A 50 -16.37 -0.60 -5.82
C VAL A 50 -17.08 -1.81 -6.45
N ALA A 51 -16.35 -2.74 -7.04
CA ALA A 51 -16.93 -3.96 -7.62
C ALA A 51 -17.66 -4.81 -6.56
N LYS A 52 -17.15 -4.84 -5.32
CA LYS A 52 -17.79 -5.55 -4.18
C LYS A 52 -19.02 -4.81 -3.65
N LEU A 53 -19.01 -3.48 -3.63
CA LEU A 53 -20.18 -2.65 -3.34
C LEU A 53 -21.32 -2.83 -4.33
N LEU A 54 -21.02 -3.19 -5.58
CA LEU A 54 -22.01 -3.49 -6.60
C LEU A 54 -22.44 -4.96 -6.66
N SER A 55 -21.82 -5.84 -5.88
CA SER A 55 -22.12 -7.29 -5.87
C SER A 55 -23.03 -7.67 -4.70
N ASP A 56 -24.07 -8.47 -4.96
CA ASP A 56 -25.00 -8.95 -3.91
C ASP A 56 -24.36 -9.95 -2.93
N SER A 57 -23.21 -10.54 -3.28
CA SER A 57 -22.46 -11.48 -2.43
C SER A 57 -21.50 -10.74 -1.48
N PHE A 58 -22.06 -10.05 -0.48
CA PHE A 58 -21.31 -9.18 0.40
C PHE A 58 -20.66 -9.94 1.58
N LEU A 59 -19.36 -10.22 1.48
CA LEU A 59 -18.58 -10.78 2.59
C LEU A 59 -17.90 -9.66 3.37
N TRP A 60 -18.56 -9.21 4.43
CA TRP A 60 -18.13 -8.07 5.27
C TRP A 60 -16.67 -8.18 5.76
N TYR A 61 -16.19 -9.40 6.05
CA TYR A 61 -14.82 -9.64 6.51
C TYR A 61 -13.77 -9.48 5.40
N VAL A 62 -14.08 -9.85 4.16
CA VAL A 62 -13.16 -9.67 3.01
C VAL A 62 -13.02 -8.18 2.70
N LEU A 63 -14.14 -7.45 2.72
CA LEU A 63 -14.16 -6.00 2.53
C LEU A 63 -13.30 -5.29 3.59
N PHE A 64 -13.42 -5.70 4.86
CA PHE A 64 -12.60 -5.14 5.95
C PHE A 64 -11.11 -5.27 5.67
N PHE A 65 -10.62 -6.44 5.25
CA PHE A 65 -9.21 -6.62 4.92
C PHE A 65 -8.78 -5.85 3.66
N TYR A 66 -9.67 -5.69 2.68
CA TYR A 66 -9.42 -4.85 1.50
C TYR A 66 -9.25 -3.37 1.88
N VAL A 67 -10.15 -2.85 2.72
CA VAL A 67 -10.09 -1.46 3.21
C VAL A 67 -8.84 -1.26 4.08
N LEU A 68 -8.52 -2.21 4.95
CA LEU A 68 -7.31 -2.15 5.77
C LEU A 68 -6.05 -2.11 4.91
N ASN A 69 -5.98 -2.95 3.87
CA ASN A 69 -4.88 -2.94 2.90
C ASN A 69 -4.78 -1.59 2.19
N PHE A 70 -5.89 -1.05 1.70
CA PHE A 70 -5.94 0.25 1.03
C PHE A 70 -5.38 1.36 1.94
N VAL A 71 -5.81 1.43 3.21
CA VAL A 71 -5.29 2.41 4.17
C VAL A 71 -3.78 2.25 4.40
N MET A 72 -3.28 1.01 4.50
CA MET A 72 -1.84 0.74 4.65
C MET A 72 -1.04 1.16 3.41
N VAL A 73 -1.53 0.85 2.21
CA VAL A 73 -0.88 1.23 0.93
C VAL A 73 -0.85 2.75 0.80
N THR A 74 -1.98 3.42 1.06
CA THR A 74 -2.08 4.87 1.05
C THR A 74 -1.10 5.50 2.05
N ALA A 75 -0.96 4.94 3.26
CA ALA A 75 0.01 5.41 4.24
C ALA A 75 1.47 5.23 3.76
N ASP A 76 1.81 4.11 3.10
CA ASP A 76 3.14 3.89 2.51
C ASP A 76 3.42 4.89 1.38
N ILE A 77 2.41 5.22 0.56
CA ILE A 77 2.50 6.25 -0.49
C ILE A 77 2.77 7.63 0.13
N LEU A 78 2.01 8.03 1.15
CA LEU A 78 2.22 9.30 1.85
C LEU A 78 3.62 9.40 2.45
N LEU A 79 4.08 8.31 3.09
CA LEU A 79 5.41 8.22 3.65
C LEU A 79 6.50 8.30 2.57
N TYR A 80 6.27 7.68 1.41
CA TYR A 80 7.16 7.77 0.26
C TYR A 80 7.29 9.22 -0.22
N PHE A 81 6.18 9.94 -0.39
CA PHE A 81 6.21 11.36 -0.79
C PHE A 81 6.93 12.24 0.23
N TYR A 82 6.76 11.96 1.53
CA TYR A 82 7.47 12.66 2.60
C TYR A 82 9.00 12.51 2.45
N TYR A 83 9.51 11.27 2.36
CA TYR A 83 10.95 11.03 2.24
C TYR A 83 11.52 11.47 0.90
N MET A 84 10.76 11.36 -0.19
CA MET A 84 11.16 11.87 -1.51
C MET A 84 11.45 13.37 -1.46
N ARG A 85 10.64 14.13 -0.71
CA ARG A 85 10.83 15.57 -0.52
C ARG A 85 12.07 15.88 0.32
N GLU A 86 12.34 15.10 1.37
CA GLU A 86 13.56 15.28 2.16
C GLU A 86 14.83 14.94 1.36
N GLU A 87 14.84 13.84 0.62
CA GLU A 87 15.97 13.47 -0.26
C GLU A 87 16.22 14.54 -1.33
N SER A 88 15.15 15.06 -1.96
CA SER A 88 15.28 16.11 -2.98
C SER A 88 15.90 17.40 -2.41
N LYS A 89 15.53 17.79 -1.18
CA LYS A 89 16.12 18.97 -0.51
C LYS A 89 17.60 18.76 -0.18
N ALA A 90 17.96 17.59 0.33
CA ALA A 90 19.35 17.26 0.64
C ALA A 90 20.23 17.24 -0.63
N GLN A 91 19.72 16.70 -1.73
CA GLN A 91 20.43 16.66 -3.01
C GLN A 91 20.68 18.08 -3.57
N SER A 92 19.70 18.98 -3.49
CA SER A 92 19.84 20.37 -3.95
C SER A 92 20.84 21.19 -3.13
N GLN A 93 21.03 20.90 -1.84
CA GLN A 93 22.05 21.56 -1.01
C GLN A 93 23.48 21.09 -1.31
N ILE A 94 23.66 19.84 -1.76
CA ILE A 94 24.98 19.31 -2.11
C ILE A 94 25.44 19.82 -3.50
N THR A 95 24.49 20.19 -4.36
CA THR A 95 24.76 20.61 -5.75
C THR A 95 24.89 22.13 -5.92
N ALA A 96 24.56 22.92 -4.88
CA ALA A 96 24.66 24.38 -4.85
C ALA A 96 25.97 24.84 -4.19
#